data_AF-A0A817ZEK9-F1
#
_entry.id   AF-A0A817ZEK9-F1
#
_cell.length_a   1.000
_cell.length_b   1.000
_cell.length_c   1.000
_cell.angle_alpha   90.00
_cell.angle_beta   90.00
_cell.angle_gamma   90.00
#
_symmetry.space_group_name_H-M   'P 1'
#
loop_
_entity.id
_entity.type
_entity.pdbx_description
1 polymer ?
#
loop_
_entity_poly.entity_id
_entity_poly.type
_entity_poly.pdbx_seq_one_letter_code
_entity_poly.pdbx_strand_id
1 'polypeptide(L)'
;MEFIVECCNEHDDLVRARFQSRHSNSKNHIATVQFDHHKQQPTDAWYCTCSAAAREVGMCSHVTALRWHLGVNKAVISTDNHPLSASRLIKAIDDSTHFSEDDLS
;
A
#
# COMPACT_ATOMS: atom_id res chain seq x y z
N MET A 1 -0.46 -8.25 -10.32
CA MET A 1 -1.69 -8.39 -9.52
C MET A 1 -2.58 -7.25 -9.92
N GLU A 2 -3.58 -7.55 -10.75
CA GLU A 2 -4.54 -6.55 -11.22
C GLU A 2 -5.70 -6.53 -10.22
N PHE A 3 -6.07 -5.36 -9.71
CA PHE A 3 -7.22 -5.20 -8.85
C PHE A 3 -8.05 -4.02 -9.35
N ILE A 4 -9.37 -4.20 -9.31
CA ILE A 4 -10.32 -3.19 -9.77
C ILE A 4 -10.62 -2.27 -8.61
N VAL A 5 -10.48 -0.96 -8.85
CA VAL A 5 -10.80 0.11 -7.90
C VAL A 5 -12.15 0.72 -8.30
N GLU A 6 -13.03 0.87 -7.31
CA GLU A 6 -14.38 1.41 -7.47
C GLU A 6 -14.61 2.51 -6.42
N CYS A 7 -15.27 3.61 -6.80
CA CYS A 7 -15.82 4.57 -5.84
C CYS A 7 -17.18 4.05 -5.34
N CYS A 8 -17.50 4.30 -4.07
CA CYS A 8 -18.81 3.94 -3.54
C CYS A 8 -19.87 4.96 -3.99
N ASN A 9 -20.95 4.50 -4.63
CA ASN A 9 -21.98 5.40 -5.18
C ASN A 9 -22.72 6.23 -4.11
N GLU A 10 -22.83 5.71 -2.89
CA GLU A 10 -23.54 6.36 -1.77
C GLU A 10 -22.61 7.18 -0.87
N HIS A 11 -21.29 7.00 -1.02
CA HIS A 11 -20.26 7.57 -0.16
C HIS A 11 -19.09 8.02 -1.03
N ASP A 12 -19.09 9.31 -1.37
CA ASP A 12 -18.08 9.95 -2.22
C ASP A 12 -16.70 10.04 -1.54
N ASP A 13 -16.65 9.85 -0.23
CA ASP A 13 -15.46 9.76 0.61
C ASP A 13 -14.89 8.33 0.72
N LEU A 14 -15.48 7.34 0.05
CA LEU A 14 -15.06 5.94 0.12
C LEU A 14 -14.59 5.41 -1.23
N VAL A 15 -13.40 4.81 -1.21
CA VAL A 15 -12.86 4.02 -2.33
C VAL A 15 -12.63 2.58 -1.90
N ARG A 16 -12.99 1.65 -2.79
CA ARG A 16 -12.92 0.22 -2.58
C ARG A 16 -12.04 -0.43 -3.65
N ALA A 17 -11.30 -1.47 -3.27
CA ALA A 17 -10.70 -2.39 -4.21
C ALA A 17 -10.97 -3.85 -3.86
N ARG A 18 -11.15 -4.65 -4.92
CA ARG A 18 -11.33 -6.09 -4.82
C ARG A 18 -10.02 -6.81 -5.10
N PHE A 19 -9.57 -7.62 -4.15
CA PHE A 19 -8.36 -8.43 -4.24
C PHE A 19 -8.72 -9.91 -4.32
N GLN A 20 -8.17 -10.61 -5.30
CA GLN A 20 -8.23 -12.07 -5.31
C GLN A 20 -7.22 -12.64 -4.32
N SER A 21 -7.63 -13.60 -3.50
CA SER A 21 -6.74 -14.29 -2.57
C SER A 21 -5.72 -15.13 -3.34
N ARG A 22 -4.44 -15.03 -2.95
CA ARG A 22 -3.36 -15.85 -3.53
C ARG A 22 -3.43 -17.32 -3.10
N HIS A 23 -4.07 -17.59 -1.96
CA HIS A 23 -4.11 -18.92 -1.35
C HIS A 23 -5.37 -19.70 -1.73
N SER A 24 -6.36 -19.04 -2.34
CA SER A 24 -7.60 -19.67 -2.75
C SER A 24 -8.30 -18.84 -3.82
N ASN A 25 -8.44 -19.41 -5.02
CA ASN A 25 -9.07 -18.72 -6.15
C ASN A 25 -10.56 -18.39 -5.92
N SER A 26 -11.19 -18.98 -4.90
CA SER A 26 -12.60 -18.72 -4.55
C SER A 26 -12.80 -17.60 -3.53
N LYS A 27 -11.72 -17.08 -2.93
CA LYS A 27 -11.81 -16.05 -1.88
C LYS A 27 -11.41 -14.69 -2.43
N ASN A 28 -12.32 -13.73 -2.32
CA ASN A 28 -12.04 -12.33 -2.60
C ASN A 28 -12.04 -11.53 -1.30
N HIS A 29 -11.08 -10.62 -1.18
CA HIS A 29 -10.99 -9.65 -0.11
C HIS A 29 -11.36 -8.27 -0.63
N ILE A 30 -12.09 -7.52 0.18
CA ILE A 30 -12.48 -6.16 -0.12
C ILE A 30 -11.67 -5.27 0.81
N ALA A 31 -10.88 -4.35 0.26
CA ALA A 31 -10.27 -3.28 1.04
C ALA A 31 -10.99 -1.97 0.73
N THR A 32 -11.29 -1.21 1.77
CA THR A 32 -11.96 0.09 1.70
C THR A 32 -11.09 1.11 2.40
N VAL A 33 -10.95 2.28 1.79
CA VAL A 33 -10.24 3.43 2.34
C VAL A 33 -11.20 4.62 2.31
N GLN A 34 -11.32 5.29 3.46
CA GLN A 34 -12.00 6.57 3.57
C GLN A 34 -11.00 7.69 3.37
N PHE A 35 -11.37 8.67 2.55
CA PHE A 35 -10.50 9.79 2.24
C PHE A 35 -11.23 11.13 2.30
N ASP A 36 -10.46 12.19 2.56
CA ASP A 36 -10.90 13.57 2.55
C ASP A 36 -9.89 14.41 1.77
N HIS A 37 -10.31 14.87 0.60
CA HIS A 37 -9.48 15.64 -0.32
C HIS A 37 -9.08 17.03 0.21
N HIS A 38 -9.75 17.53 1.25
CA HIS A 38 -9.45 18.83 1.85
C HIS A 38 -8.32 18.76 2.88
N LYS A 39 -7.92 17.56 3.32
CA LYS A 39 -6.87 17.37 4.33
C LYS A 39 -5.50 17.16 3.68
N GLN A 40 -4.46 17.69 4.33
CA GLN A 40 -3.06 17.38 3.96
C GLN A 40 -2.74 15.89 4.09
N GLN A 41 -3.39 15.20 5.03
CA GLN A 41 -3.36 13.75 5.17
C GLN A 41 -4.75 13.21 4.79
N PRO A 42 -4.96 12.91 3.51
CA PRO A 42 -6.31 12.70 2.99
C PRO A 42 -6.88 11.33 3.32
N THR A 43 -6.27 10.51 4.18
CA THR A 43 -6.81 9.19 4.53
C THR A 43 -7.19 9.14 6.00
N ASP A 44 -8.48 9.01 6.27
CA ASP A 44 -9.03 9.06 7.63
C ASP A 44 -9.16 7.67 8.26
N ALA A 45 -9.64 6.69 7.49
CA ALA A 45 -9.87 5.33 7.99
C ALA A 45 -9.67 4.28 6.88
N TRP A 46 -9.48 3.03 7.30
CA TRP A 46 -9.39 1.90 6.39
C TRP A 46 -9.94 0.63 7.01
N TYR A 47 -10.43 -0.26 6.15
CA TYR A 47 -10.93 -1.57 6.54
C TYR A 47 -10.66 -2.61 5.46
N CYS A 48 -10.46 -3.86 5.84
CA CYS A 48 -10.40 -4.96 4.89
C CYS A 48 -11.06 -6.22 5.44
N THR A 49 -11.72 -6.98 4.57
CA THR A 49 -12.41 -8.22 4.95
C THR A 49 -11.48 -9.42 5.11
N CYS A 50 -10.16 -9.24 5.01
CA CYS A 50 -9.22 -10.34 5.24
C CYS A 50 -9.02 -10.60 6.74
N SER A 51 -8.70 -11.85 7.09
CA SER A 51 -8.45 -12.23 8.49
C SER A 51 -7.24 -11.52 9.12
N ALA A 52 -6.29 -11.07 8.30
CA ALA A 52 -5.12 -10.34 8.75
C ALA A 52 -5.49 -8.93 9.25
N ALA A 53 -6.51 -8.29 8.67
CA ALA A 53 -6.95 -6.96 9.08
C ALA A 53 -7.42 -6.91 10.54
N ALA A 54 -7.88 -8.04 11.10
CA ALA A 54 -8.27 -8.15 12.50
C ALA A 54 -7.11 -8.46 13.46
N ARG A 55 -5.93 -8.84 12.94
CA ARG A 55 -4.79 -9.32 13.72
C ARG A 55 -3.64 -8.33 13.79
N GLU A 56 -3.64 -7.30 12.95
CA GLU A 56 -2.56 -6.33 12.83
C GLU A 56 -3.00 -4.98 13.42
N VAL A 57 -2.15 -4.41 14.29
CA VAL A 57 -2.25 -3.00 14.68
C VAL A 57 -1.66 -2.18 13.52
N GLY A 58 -2.43 -2.01 12.44
CA GLY A 58 -1.94 -1.37 11.22
C GLY A 58 -2.80 -1.62 9.98
N MET A 59 -2.14 -1.81 8.84
CA MET A 59 -2.77 -2.07 7.53
C MET A 59 -2.34 -3.44 7.00
N CYS A 60 -3.32 -4.27 6.65
CA CYS A 60 -3.02 -5.49 5.92
C CYS A 60 -2.47 -5.15 4.52
N SER A 61 -1.78 -6.11 3.91
CA SER A 61 -1.17 -5.93 2.58
C SER A 61 -2.16 -5.47 1.49
N HIS A 62 -3.44 -5.81 1.60
CA HIS A 62 -4.48 -5.33 0.68
C HIS A 62 -4.73 -3.83 0.82
N VAL A 63 -4.89 -3.32 2.05
CA VAL A 63 -5.07 -1.89 2.31
C VAL A 63 -3.83 -1.11 1.89
N THR A 64 -2.64 -1.62 2.23
CA THR A 64 -1.38 -1.00 1.83
C THR A 64 -1.26 -0.91 0.32
N ALA A 65 -1.61 -1.97 -0.41
CA ALA A 65 -1.60 -1.97 -1.88
C ALA A 65 -2.59 -0.96 -2.48
N LEU A 66 -3.81 -0.89 -1.95
CA LEU A 66 -4.80 0.11 -2.37
C LEU A 66 -4.29 1.53 -2.12
N ARG A 67 -3.80 1.81 -0.91
CA ARG A 67 -3.27 3.13 -0.53
C ARG A 67 -2.06 3.54 -1.37
N TRP A 68 -1.15 2.60 -1.64
CA TRP A 68 -0.02 2.85 -2.54
C TRP A 68 -0.49 3.14 -3.97
N HIS A 69 -1.49 2.41 -4.47
CA HIS A 69 -2.03 2.68 -5.80
C HIS A 69 -2.70 4.05 -5.88
N LEU A 70 -3.41 4.48 -4.84
CA LEU A 70 -4.01 5.81 -4.78
C LEU A 70 -2.96 6.92 -4.63
N GLY A 71 -1.91 6.69 -3.84
CA GLY A 71 -0.85 7.68 -3.59
C GLY A 71 0.20 7.76 -4.68
N VAL A 72 0.84 6.66 -5.04
CA VAL A 72 2.02 6.65 -5.93
C VAL A 72 1.62 6.59 -7.41
N ASN A 73 0.52 5.91 -7.73
CA ASN A 73 0.09 5.75 -9.12
C ASN A 73 -0.77 6.94 -9.62
N LYS A 74 -1.31 7.77 -8.71
CA LYS A 74 -2.17 8.91 -9.07
C LYS A 74 -1.66 10.27 -8.59
N ALA A 75 -0.89 10.35 -7.50
CA ALA A 75 -0.20 11.59 -7.18
C ALA A 75 1.13 11.60 -7.94
N VAL A 76 1.34 12.64 -8.74
CA VAL A 76 2.68 13.02 -9.24
C VAL A 76 3.49 13.45 -8.02
N ILE A 77 3.96 12.49 -7.24
CA ILE A 77 4.97 12.73 -6.22
C ILE A 77 6.29 12.77 -6.99
N SER A 78 6.91 13.93 -7.09
CA SER A 78 8.32 14.01 -7.50
C SER A 78 9.09 13.06 -6.58
N THR A 79 9.52 11.92 -7.13
CA THR A 79 10.19 10.82 -6.43
C THR A 79 11.49 11.27 -5.75
N ASP A 80 11.96 12.46 -6.10
CA ASP A 80 13.23 13.05 -5.71
C ASP A 80 13.18 13.60 -4.27
N ASN A 81 12.00 14.06 -3.83
CA ASN A 81 11.83 14.72 -2.53
C ASN A 81 11.03 13.91 -1.49
N HIS A 82 10.52 12.72 -1.81
CA HIS A 82 9.75 11.94 -0.85
C HIS A 82 10.67 11.13 0.07
N PRO A 83 10.65 11.35 1.40
CA PRO A 83 11.59 10.74 2.36
C PRO A 83 11.45 9.20 2.45
N LEU A 84 10.30 8.66 2.03
CA LEU A 84 10.02 7.22 2.00
C LEU A 84 9.88 6.67 0.57
N SER A 85 10.47 7.32 -0.45
CA SER A 85 10.41 6.75 -1.80
C SER A 85 11.17 5.42 -1.83
N ALA A 86 10.58 4.41 -2.45
CA ALA A 86 11.22 3.09 -2.61
C ALA A 86 12.60 3.22 -3.27
N SER A 87 12.75 4.17 -4.20
CA SER A 87 14.03 4.48 -4.85
C SER A 87 15.10 4.98 -3.87
N ARG A 88 14.75 5.81 -2.87
CA ARG A 88 15.70 6.23 -1.82
C ARG A 88 16.02 5.09 -0.85
N LEU A 89 15.02 4.27 -0.50
CA LEU A 89 15.23 3.07 0.33
C LEU A 89 16.17 2.07 -0.37
N ILE A 90 15.95 1.79 -1.65
CA ILE A 90 16.80 0.90 -2.45
C ILE A 90 18.23 1.44 -2.53
N LYS A 91 18.40 2.75 -2.76
CA LYS A 91 19.73 3.39 -2.73
C LYS A 91 20.41 3.29 -1.36
N ALA A 92 19.66 3.41 -0.27
CA ALA A 92 20.21 3.30 1.08
C ALA A 92 20.59 1.85 1.47
N ILE A 93 19.97 0.85 0.85
CA ILE A 93 20.29 -0.57 1.10
C ILE A 93 21.61 -0.97 0.42
N ASP A 94 21.93 -0.37 -0.74
CA ASP A 94 23.14 -0.66 -1.53
C ASP A 94 24.46 -0.34 -0.79
N ASP A 95 24.43 0.57 0.19
CA ASP A 95 25.63 0.98 0.96
C ASP A 95 26.10 -0.07 2.00
N SER A 96 25.39 -1.19 2.17
CA SER A 96 25.64 -2.14 3.27
C SER A 96 25.99 -3.57 2.87
N THR A 97 26.16 -3.85 1.58
CA THR A 97 26.59 -5.18 1.08
C THR A 97 27.94 -5.15 0.38
N HIS A 98 28.93 -4.48 0.96
CA HIS A 98 30.32 -4.87 0.75
C HIS A 98 30.68 -5.92 1.80
N PHE A 99 30.44 -7.19 1.48
CA PHE A 99 31.19 -8.25 2.15
C PHE A 99 32.64 -8.10 1.68
N SER A 100 33.53 -7.62 2.55
CA SER A 100 34.96 -7.72 2.30
C SER A 100 35.31 -9.20 2.19
N GLU A 101 36.04 -9.57 1.13
CA GLU A 101 36.48 -10.95 0.88
C GLU A 101 37.43 -11.49 1.97
N ASP A 102 37.79 -10.67 2.97
CA ASP A 102 38.66 -11.00 4.10
C ASP A 102 37.95 -11.75 5.24
N ASP A 103 36.61 -11.86 5.26
CA ASP A 103 35.86 -12.57 6.32
C ASP A 103 35.66 -14.09 6.05
N LEU A 104 36.30 -14.63 5.01
CA LEU A 104 36.24 -16.05 4.63
C LEU A 104 37.57 -16.82 4.77
N SER A 105 38.56 -16.30 5.51
CA SER A 105 39.79 -17.03 5.84
C SER A 105 39.80 -17.64 7.23
#